data_AF-A0A2W6HZH0-F1
#
_entry.id   AF-A0A2W6HZH0-F1
#
_cell.length_a   1.000
_cell.length_b   1.000
_cell.length_c   1.000
_cell.angle_alpha   90.00
_cell.angle_beta   90.00
_cell.angle_gamma   90.00
#
_symmetry.space_group_name_H-M   'P 1'
#
loop_
_entity.id
_entity.type
_entity.pdbx_description
1 polymer ?
#
loop_
_entity_poly.entity_id
_entity_poly.type
_entity_poly.pdbx_seq_one_letter_code
_entity_poly.pdbx_strand_id
1 'polypeptide(L)'
;MNMRGAIKVTKWWVKLLSSVSALTWLFLLVLWGAVTFNRNTDNSLGIYELSALPGVEVLFWVCFFGQPLLTVVMFIRMALRHRFAFFELPLAIVVWGLFLYNLSFFRG
;
A
#
# COMPACT_ATOMS: atom_id res chain seq x y z
N MET A 1 -3.06 -36.16 6.43
CA MET A 1 -3.80 -35.06 5.77
C MET A 1 -4.02 -35.42 4.31
N ASN A 2 -5.26 -35.35 3.81
CA ASN A 2 -5.62 -35.77 2.46
C ASN A 2 -5.21 -34.68 1.43
N MET A 3 -4.58 -35.04 0.30
CA MET A 3 -4.03 -34.08 -0.69
C MET A 3 -5.06 -33.06 -1.20
N ARG A 4 -6.34 -33.46 -1.34
CA ARG A 4 -7.44 -32.54 -1.68
C ARG A 4 -7.69 -31.44 -0.64
N GLY A 5 -7.52 -31.76 0.64
CA GLY A 5 -7.67 -30.81 1.74
C GLY A 5 -6.57 -29.75 1.72
N ALA A 6 -5.32 -30.18 1.50
CA ALA A 6 -4.18 -29.27 1.40
C ALA A 6 -4.32 -28.27 0.23
N ILE A 7 -4.79 -28.74 -0.95
CA ILE A 7 -5.01 -27.88 -2.13
C ILE A 7 -6.15 -26.87 -1.90
N LYS A 8 -7.19 -27.24 -1.15
CA LYS A 8 -8.31 -26.35 -0.87
C LYS A 8 -7.91 -25.24 0.11
N VAL A 9 -7.14 -25.59 1.14
CA VAL A 9 -6.60 -24.66 2.14
C VAL A 9 -5.65 -23.66 1.47
N THR A 10 -4.71 -24.11 0.64
CA THR A 10 -3.77 -23.21 -0.06
C THR A 10 -4.47 -22.25 -1.01
N LYS A 11 -5.47 -22.69 -1.77
CA LYS A 11 -6.28 -21.80 -2.63
C LYS A 11 -7.01 -20.72 -1.82
N TRP A 12 -7.53 -21.07 -0.65
CA TRP A 12 -8.21 -20.12 0.22
C TRP A 12 -7.25 -19.07 0.78
N TRP A 13 -6.07 -19.49 1.26
CA TRP A 13 -5.01 -18.59 1.70
C TRP A 13 -4.55 -17.63 0.62
N VAL A 14 -4.36 -18.12 -0.60
CA VAL A 14 -3.97 -17.29 -1.75
C VAL A 14 -5.03 -16.21 -2.05
N LYS A 15 -6.31 -16.58 -1.99
CA LYS A 15 -7.41 -15.62 -2.19
C LYS A 15 -7.44 -14.57 -1.08
N LEU A 16 -7.29 -14.99 0.19
CA LEU A 16 -7.27 -14.09 1.33
C LEU A 16 -6.11 -13.10 1.26
N LEU A 17 -4.90 -13.57 0.97
CA LEU A 17 -3.71 -12.72 0.78
C LEU A 17 -3.91 -11.73 -0.37
N SER A 18 -4.57 -12.16 -1.45
CA SER A 18 -4.90 -11.28 -2.57
C SER A 18 -5.87 -10.16 -2.17
N SER A 19 -6.90 -10.49 -1.38
CA SER A 19 -7.87 -9.51 -0.89
C SER A 19 -7.24 -8.54 0.09
N VAL A 20 -6.40 -9.02 1.01
CA VAL A 20 -5.67 -8.19 1.97
C VAL A 20 -4.76 -7.21 1.23
N SER A 21 -3.98 -7.69 0.26
CA SER A 21 -3.10 -6.84 -0.56
C SER A 21 -3.87 -5.72 -1.27
N ALA A 22 -4.99 -6.05 -1.92
CA ALA A 22 -5.82 -5.06 -2.59
C ALA A 22 -6.43 -4.03 -1.62
N LEU A 23 -6.89 -4.47 -0.44
CA LEU A 23 -7.38 -3.57 0.61
C LEU A 23 -6.27 -2.66 1.14
N THR A 24 -5.04 -3.16 1.28
CA THR A 24 -3.90 -2.35 1.70
C THR A 24 -3.60 -1.27 0.67
N TRP A 25 -3.64 -1.59 -0.63
CA TRP A 25 -3.48 -0.57 -1.68
C TRP A 25 -4.57 0.49 -1.66
N LEU A 26 -5.84 0.10 -1.44
CA LEU A 26 -6.95 1.06 -1.32
C LEU A 26 -6.79 1.95 -0.08
N PHE A 27 -6.38 1.37 1.04
CA PHE A 27 -6.08 2.12 2.26
C PHE A 27 -4.98 3.14 2.02
N LEU A 28 -3.88 2.75 1.38
CA LEU A 28 -2.79 3.67 1.02
C LEU A 28 -3.26 4.76 0.04
N LEU A 29 -4.13 4.43 -0.92
CA LEU A 29 -4.70 5.42 -1.84
C LEU A 29 -5.48 6.49 -1.07
N VAL A 30 -6.36 6.08 -0.16
CA VAL A 30 -7.16 7.02 0.66
C VAL A 30 -6.25 7.83 1.57
N LEU A 31 -5.27 7.19 2.21
CA LEU A 31 -4.33 7.86 3.10
C LEU A 31 -3.54 8.94 2.36
N TRP A 32 -2.88 8.60 1.25
CA TRP A 32 -2.11 9.57 0.47
C TRP A 32 -2.99 10.59 -0.25
N GLY A 33 -4.19 10.20 -0.67
CA GLY A 33 -5.18 11.11 -1.22
C GLY A 33 -5.60 12.16 -0.19
N ALA A 34 -5.87 11.75 1.04
CA ALA A 34 -6.22 12.66 2.14
C ALA A 34 -5.06 13.60 2.48
N VAL A 35 -3.82 13.10 2.57
CA VAL A 35 -2.63 13.93 2.81
C VAL A 35 -2.45 14.96 1.68
N THR A 36 -2.61 14.52 0.43
CA THR A 36 -2.48 15.40 -0.75
C THR A 36 -3.59 16.45 -0.82
N PHE A 37 -4.83 16.04 -0.53
CA PHE A 37 -5.99 16.94 -0.54
C PHE A 37 -5.90 17.98 0.57
N ASN A 38 -5.60 17.55 1.79
CA ASN A 38 -5.46 18.44 2.95
C ASN A 38 -4.37 19.51 2.72
N ARG A 39 -3.32 19.15 1.98
CA ARG A 39 -2.28 20.09 1.57
C ARG A 39 -2.76 21.18 0.60
N ASN A 40 -3.73 20.88 -0.27
CA ASN A 40 -4.23 21.81 -1.28
C ASN A 40 -5.29 22.80 -0.75
N THR A 41 -5.84 22.60 0.46
CA THR A 41 -7.02 23.32 0.98
C THR A 41 -6.79 24.11 2.28
N ASP A 42 -5.55 24.57 2.57
CA ASP A 42 -5.22 25.55 3.64
C ASP A 42 -5.24 25.11 5.13
N ASN A 43 -4.41 24.13 5.55
CA ASN A 43 -3.56 24.16 6.77
C ASN A 43 -3.12 22.75 7.18
N SER A 44 -1.79 22.58 7.36
CA SER A 44 -1.13 21.49 8.09
C SER A 44 -1.55 20.05 7.75
N LEU A 45 -0.74 19.41 6.92
CA LEU A 45 -0.01 18.17 7.25
C LEU A 45 0.52 17.59 5.94
N GLY A 46 1.58 18.20 5.40
CA GLY A 46 2.49 17.42 4.57
C GLY A 46 3.01 16.24 5.42
N ILE A 47 3.42 15.15 4.76
CA ILE A 47 4.00 13.93 5.37
C ILE A 47 4.87 14.19 6.61
N TYR A 48 5.60 15.30 6.65
CA TYR A 48 6.55 15.66 7.70
C TYR A 48 5.91 16.11 9.01
N GLU A 49 4.74 16.74 8.97
CA GLU A 49 4.05 17.05 10.21
C GLU A 49 3.44 15.79 10.84
N LEU A 50 3.11 14.76 10.03
CA LEU A 50 2.76 13.42 10.55
C LEU A 50 3.97 12.74 11.23
N SER A 51 5.18 12.87 10.67
CA SER A 51 6.39 12.34 11.30
C SER A 51 6.86 13.17 12.51
N ALA A 52 6.50 14.46 12.57
CA ALA A 52 6.81 15.33 13.70
C ALA A 52 5.76 15.25 14.82
N LEU A 53 4.57 14.69 14.54
CA LEU A 53 3.53 14.46 15.53
C LEU A 53 3.85 13.19 16.35
N PRO A 54 4.06 13.34 17.69
CA PRO A 54 4.31 12.19 18.54
C PRO A 54 3.13 11.21 18.49
N GLY A 55 3.42 9.95 18.15
CA GLY A 55 2.44 8.87 18.01
C GLY A 55 2.06 8.52 16.57
N VAL A 56 2.35 9.36 15.57
CA VAL A 56 2.03 9.11 14.15
C VAL A 56 3.27 8.77 13.31
N GLU A 57 4.46 9.01 13.85
CA GLU A 57 5.75 8.67 13.24
C GLU A 57 5.87 7.18 12.85
N VAL A 58 5.34 6.28 13.69
CA VAL A 58 5.32 4.84 13.40
C VAL A 58 4.51 4.55 12.15
N LEU A 59 3.38 5.23 11.95
CA LEU A 59 2.54 5.06 10.75
C LEU A 59 3.30 5.51 9.50
N PHE A 60 4.05 6.62 9.60
CA PHE A 60 4.91 7.08 8.51
C PHE A 60 5.96 6.03 8.13
N TRP A 61 6.73 5.51 9.09
CA TRP A 61 7.75 4.49 8.82
C TRP A 61 7.17 3.18 8.31
N VAL A 62 6.05 2.73 8.88
CA VAL A 62 5.32 1.54 8.43
C VAL A 62 4.86 1.71 6.98
N CYS A 63 4.35 2.88 6.59
CA CYS A 63 3.98 3.13 5.20
C CYS A 63 5.21 3.26 4.29
N PHE A 64 6.28 3.91 4.75
CA PHE A 64 7.51 4.14 3.99
C PHE A 64 8.21 2.82 3.62
N PHE A 65 8.31 1.89 4.56
CA PHE A 65 8.89 0.56 4.31
C PHE A 65 7.87 -0.47 3.82
N GLY A 66 6.61 -0.34 4.26
CA GLY A 66 5.53 -1.26 3.91
C GLY A 66 5.09 -1.15 2.46
N GLN A 67 5.06 0.05 1.87
CA GLN A 67 4.68 0.23 0.46
C GLN A 67 5.68 -0.44 -0.53
N PRO A 68 7.02 -0.31 -0.37
CA PRO A 68 8.00 -1.12 -1.10
C PRO A 68 7.79 -2.62 -0.91
N LEU A 69 7.59 -3.08 0.33
CA LEU A 69 7.39 -4.50 0.62
C LEU A 69 6.11 -5.04 -0.05
N LEU A 70 5.02 -4.28 0.02
CA LEU A 70 3.75 -4.60 -0.64
C LEU A 70 3.92 -4.68 -2.17
N THR A 71 4.74 -3.79 -2.74
CA THR A 71 5.09 -3.81 -4.16
C THR A 71 5.85 -5.08 -4.54
N VAL A 72 6.82 -5.50 -3.73
CA VAL A 72 7.55 -6.78 -3.93
C VAL A 72 6.60 -7.97 -3.87
N VAL A 73 5.71 -8.02 -2.87
CA VAL A 73 4.70 -9.08 -2.74
C VAL A 73 3.77 -9.11 -3.96
N MET A 74 3.34 -7.94 -4.44
CA MET A 74 2.54 -7.82 -5.66
C MET A 74 3.28 -8.39 -6.88
N PHE A 75 4.55 -8.03 -7.09
CA PHE A 75 5.34 -8.54 -8.20
C PHE A 75 5.58 -10.05 -8.13
N ILE A 76 5.88 -10.59 -6.95
CA ILE A 76 5.99 -12.04 -6.75
C ILE A 76 4.67 -12.73 -7.15
N ARG A 77 3.53 -12.18 -6.73
CA ARG A 77 2.21 -12.72 -7.09
C ARG A 77 1.92 -12.63 -8.60
N MET A 78 2.34 -11.56 -9.26
CA MET A 78 2.26 -11.44 -10.72
C MET A 78 3.15 -12.48 -11.42
N ALA A 79 4.39 -12.67 -10.95
CA ALA A 79 5.32 -13.67 -11.47
C ALA A 79 4.76 -15.10 -11.34
N LEU A 80 4.03 -15.38 -10.26
CA LEU A 80 3.29 -16.62 -10.04
C LEU A 80 1.97 -16.72 -10.85
N ARG A 81 1.75 -15.82 -11.82
CA ARG A 81 0.57 -15.74 -12.71
C ARG A 81 -0.77 -15.61 -11.98
N HIS A 82 -0.78 -14.97 -10.81
CA HIS A 82 -2.02 -14.72 -10.10
C HIS A 82 -2.82 -13.62 -10.81
N ARG A 83 -3.87 -13.98 -11.57
CA ARG A 83 -4.64 -13.04 -12.41
C ARG A 83 -5.17 -11.82 -11.66
N PHE A 84 -5.51 -11.96 -10.38
CA PHE A 84 -6.02 -10.86 -9.57
C PHE A 84 -4.96 -9.81 -9.22
N ALA A 85 -3.66 -10.15 -9.28
CA ALA A 85 -2.60 -9.20 -8.98
C ALA A 85 -2.48 -8.11 -10.06
N PHE A 86 -2.87 -8.39 -11.32
CA PHE A 86 -2.84 -7.38 -12.40
C PHE A 86 -3.76 -6.18 -12.15
N PHE A 87 -4.85 -6.36 -11.42
CA PHE A 87 -5.74 -5.25 -11.05
C PHE A 87 -5.14 -4.34 -9.96
N GLU A 88 -4.10 -4.80 -9.24
CA GLU A 88 -3.40 -4.00 -8.24
C GLU A 88 -2.38 -3.04 -8.89
N LEU A 89 -1.98 -3.28 -10.14
CA LEU A 89 -0.99 -2.49 -10.87
C LEU A 89 -1.39 -1.02 -11.06
N PRO A 90 -2.59 -0.69 -11.59
CA PRO A 90 -3.04 0.69 -11.72
C PRO A 90 -3.13 1.39 -10.37
N LEU A 91 -3.61 0.67 -9.35
CA LEU A 91 -3.76 1.19 -8.00
C LEU A 91 -2.40 1.51 -7.37
N ALA A 92 -1.43 0.61 -7.52
CA ALA A 92 -0.05 0.82 -7.10
C ALA A 92 0.58 2.03 -7.79
N ILE A 93 0.37 2.21 -9.10
CA ILE A 93 0.89 3.38 -9.84
C ILE A 93 0.36 4.69 -9.26
N VAL A 94 -0.95 4.78 -8.99
CA VAL A 94 -1.55 6.00 -8.42
C VAL A 94 -1.04 6.25 -7.00
N VAL A 95 -0.98 5.20 -6.17
CA VAL A 95 -0.45 5.27 -4.80
C VAL A 95 1.00 5.75 -4.77
N TRP A 96 1.86 5.17 -5.62
CA TRP A 96 3.25 5.61 -5.77
C TRP A 96 3.34 7.04 -6.29
N GLY A 97 2.50 7.44 -7.25
CA GLY A 97 2.45 8.81 -7.75
C GLY A 97 2.14 9.81 -6.65
N LEU A 98 1.10 9.56 -5.84
CA LEU A 98 0.75 10.40 -4.69
C LEU A 98 1.85 10.41 -3.63
N PHE A 99 2.43 9.25 -3.32
CA PHE A 99 3.52 9.15 -2.35
C PHE A 99 4.75 9.95 -2.78
N LEU A 100 5.22 9.77 -4.02
CA LEU A 100 6.36 10.48 -4.57
C LEU A 100 6.09 11.99 -4.70
N TYR A 101 4.86 12.37 -5.07
CA TYR A 101 4.43 13.76 -5.06
C TYR A 101 4.60 14.36 -3.66
N ASN A 102 4.09 13.69 -2.61
CA ASN A 102 4.26 14.16 -1.25
C ASN A 102 5.74 14.20 -0.80
N LEU A 103 6.56 13.23 -1.22
CA LEU A 103 8.00 13.21 -0.94
C LEU A 103 8.79 14.31 -1.67
N SER A 104 8.36 14.75 -2.86
CA SER A 104 9.06 15.80 -3.62
C SER A 104 9.11 17.16 -2.90
N PHE A 105 8.27 17.32 -1.88
CA PHE A 105 8.28 18.48 -1.01
C PHE A 105 9.17 18.30 0.22
N PHE A 106 9.94 17.21 0.31
CA PHE A 106 11.09 17.09 1.21
C PHE A 106 12.13 18.14 0.77
N ARG A 107 12.03 19.35 1.30
CA ARG A 107 13.13 20.32 1.28
C ARG A 107 13.81 20.22 2.63
N GLY A 108 15.04 19.71 2.63
CA GLY A 108 15.99 20.00 3.70
C GLY A 108 16.30 21.49 3.74
#